data_AF-A0A3D0WCK5-F1
#
_entry.id   AF-A0A3D0WCK5-F1
#
_cell.length_a   1.000
_cell.length_b   1.000
_cell.length_c   1.000
_cell.angle_alpha   90.00
_cell.angle_beta   90.00
_cell.angle_gamma   90.00
#
_symmetry.space_group_name_H-M   'P 1'
#
loop_
_entity.id
_entity.type
_entity.pdbx_description
1 polymer ?
#
loop_
_entity_poly.entity_id
_entity_poly.type
_entity_poly.pdbx_seq_one_letter_code
_entity_poly.pdbx_strand_id
1 'polypeptide(L)'
;MIAEWLVTALLVQAGTPVFAPPPGVVLTLDIDHRQTEAGKPEKHYRSARRIVFERDGPGWRATLTHGGASVDAPGDAFARAMAATLAQPIVYRLDAAGTVTSVDSIDAVWARFVAARSPTVVRIAATKRAQTASIESTLVTVPAASSR
;
A
#
# COMPACT_ATOMS: atom_id res chain seq x y z
N MET A 1 49.99 33.50 23.63
CA MET A 1 48.80 32.84 23.04
C MET A 1 48.38 33.71 21.86
N ILE A 2 48.98 33.55 20.66
CA ILE A 2 48.67 32.54 19.62
C ILE A 2 47.14 32.48 19.46
N ALA A 3 46.54 33.21 18.50
CA ALA A 3 46.40 32.87 17.08
C ALA A 3 45.49 31.62 16.91
N GLU A 4 44.62 31.45 15.92
CA GLU A 4 44.39 32.13 14.65
C GLU A 4 43.06 31.55 14.11
N TRP A 5 42.16 32.41 13.63
CA TRP A 5 41.40 32.32 12.37
C TRP A 5 40.57 31.09 11.93
N LEU A 6 39.45 31.44 11.26
CA LEU A 6 38.82 30.77 10.12
C LEU A 6 38.14 29.41 10.34
N VAL A 7 36.80 29.43 10.43
CA VAL A 7 35.97 28.45 9.74
C VAL A 7 34.89 29.19 8.94
N THR A 8 35.33 29.89 7.90
CA THR A 8 34.52 30.09 6.69
C THR A 8 35.27 29.41 5.56
N ALA A 9 35.02 28.11 5.36
CA ALA A 9 35.26 27.40 4.10
C ALA A 9 34.74 25.96 4.18
N LEU A 10 33.42 25.79 4.09
CA LEU A 10 32.87 24.93 3.04
C LEU A 10 31.37 25.24 2.90
N LEU A 11 31.08 26.13 1.96
CA LEU A 11 29.88 26.02 1.15
C LEU A 11 29.94 24.65 0.45
N VAL A 12 29.54 23.58 1.12
CA VAL A 12 28.88 22.51 0.39
C VAL A 12 27.47 23.05 0.23
N GLN A 13 27.16 23.46 -1.01
CA GLN A 13 25.78 23.55 -1.46
C GLN A 13 25.10 22.27 -0.99
N ALA A 14 24.34 22.32 0.10
CA ALA A 14 23.37 21.30 0.39
C ALA A 14 22.28 21.51 -0.66
N GLY A 15 22.57 21.06 -1.88
CA GLY A 15 21.54 20.77 -2.86
C GLY A 15 20.46 20.00 -2.14
N THR A 16 19.21 20.29 -2.51
CA THR A 16 18.03 19.55 -2.07
C THR A 16 18.41 18.09 -1.85
N PRO A 17 18.23 17.54 -0.62
CA PRO A 17 18.74 16.20 -0.29
C PRO A 17 18.34 15.24 -1.41
N VAL A 18 19.35 14.75 -2.13
CA VAL A 18 19.11 13.94 -3.32
C VAL A 18 18.67 12.57 -2.84
N PHE A 19 17.50 12.13 -3.29
CA PHE A 19 17.00 10.81 -3.02
C PHE A 19 17.87 9.76 -3.73
N ALA A 20 18.75 9.12 -2.95
CA ALA A 20 19.75 8.16 -3.43
C ALA A 20 19.73 6.86 -2.60
N PRO A 21 18.62 6.10 -2.60
CA PRO A 21 18.56 4.81 -1.91
C PRO A 21 19.59 3.82 -2.48
N PRO A 22 20.14 2.92 -1.64
CA PRO A 22 21.04 1.88 -2.12
C PRO A 22 20.28 0.87 -3.00
N PRO A 23 20.62 0.74 -4.30
CA PRO A 23 19.91 -0.18 -5.20
C PRO A 23 20.09 -1.64 -4.77
N GLY A 24 19.02 -2.42 -4.81
CA GLY A 24 19.05 -3.85 -4.50
C GLY A 24 19.24 -4.21 -3.02
N VAL A 25 19.45 -3.22 -2.14
CA VAL A 25 19.57 -3.45 -0.70
C VAL A 25 18.19 -3.50 -0.06
N VAL A 26 17.96 -4.53 0.76
CA VAL A 26 16.73 -4.68 1.53
C VAL A 26 16.77 -3.74 2.73
N LEU A 27 15.96 -2.69 2.70
CA LEU A 27 15.71 -1.82 3.84
C LEU A 27 14.54 -2.35 4.65
N THR A 28 14.62 -2.25 5.98
CA THR A 28 13.51 -2.58 6.88
C THR A 28 12.93 -1.29 7.45
N LEU A 29 11.62 -1.13 7.29
CA LEU A 29 10.83 -0.06 7.90
C LEU A 29 9.97 -0.67 9.00
N ASP A 30 10.34 -0.38 10.24
CA ASP A 30 9.55 -0.71 11.42
C ASP A 30 8.64 0.46 11.76
N ILE A 31 7.36 0.16 11.94
CA ILE A 31 6.33 1.13 12.30
C ILE A 31 5.83 0.74 13.68
N ASP A 32 5.90 1.70 14.58
CA ASP A 32 5.33 1.65 15.92
C ASP A 32 4.45 2.89 16.09
N HIS A 33 3.14 2.68 16.25
CA HIS A 33 2.16 3.76 16.28
C HIS A 33 1.13 3.54 17.38
N ARG A 34 0.92 4.54 18.24
CA ARG A 34 -0.15 4.57 19.22
C ARG A 34 -1.27 5.50 18.75
N GLN A 35 -2.50 5.00 18.79
CA GLN A 35 -3.69 5.74 18.41
C GLN A 35 -4.64 5.83 19.59
N THR A 36 -5.03 7.07 19.92
CA THR A 36 -6.01 7.37 20.94
C THR A 36 -7.23 8.03 20.29
N GLU A 37 -8.41 7.49 20.57
CA GLU A 37 -9.69 8.03 20.09
C GLU A 37 -10.63 8.19 21.30
N ALA A 38 -11.34 9.31 21.37
CA ALA A 38 -12.23 9.60 22.49
C ALA A 38 -13.27 8.48 22.67
N GLY A 39 -13.38 7.97 23.90
CA GLY A 39 -14.31 6.89 24.24
C GLY A 39 -13.88 5.48 23.78
N LYS A 40 -12.63 5.31 23.28
CA LYS A 40 -12.07 4.01 22.92
C LYS A 40 -10.75 3.75 23.65
N PRO A 41 -10.41 2.48 23.93
CA PRO A 41 -9.09 2.12 24.41
C PRO A 41 -7.99 2.56 23.44
N GLU A 42 -6.83 2.93 23.96
CA GLU A 42 -5.62 3.16 23.15
C GLU A 42 -5.30 1.88 22.35
N LYS A 43 -4.90 2.06 21.09
CA LYS A 43 -4.43 0.97 20.24
C LYS A 43 -2.97 1.18 19.91
N HIS A 44 -2.16 0.14 20.13
CA HIS A 44 -0.76 0.13 19.75
C HIS A 44 -0.57 -0.78 18.54
N TYR A 45 -0.23 -0.18 17.40
CA TYR A 45 0.02 -0.85 16.13
C TYR A 45 1.51 -1.03 15.91
N ARG A 46 1.90 -2.23 15.49
CA ARG A 46 3.28 -2.57 15.12
C ARG A 46 3.29 -3.25 13.75
N SER A 47 4.19 -2.86 12.86
CA SER A 47 4.38 -3.56 11.59
C SER A 47 5.80 -3.42 11.06
N ALA A 48 6.28 -4.44 10.38
CA ALA A 48 7.56 -4.41 9.68
C ALA A 48 7.32 -4.48 8.17
N ARG A 49 8.09 -3.72 7.39
CA ARG A 49 8.05 -3.72 5.93
C ARG A 49 9.46 -3.84 5.40
N ARG A 50 9.65 -4.64 4.35
CA ARG A 50 10.89 -4.72 3.58
C ARG A 50 10.74 -3.92 2.30
N ILE A 51 11.71 -3.08 1.98
CA ILE A 51 11.69 -2.23 0.79
C ILE A 51 12.99 -2.46 0.02
N VAL A 52 12.87 -2.74 -1.27
CA VAL A 52 14.00 -2.79 -2.20
C VAL A 52 13.80 -1.71 -3.25
N PHE A 53 14.83 -0.90 -3.48
CA PHE A 53 14.84 0.12 -4.51
C PHE A 53 15.63 -0.35 -5.72
N GLU A 54 15.10 -0.11 -6.91
CA GLU A 54 15.76 -0.35 -8.20
C GLU A 54 15.64 0.89 -9.06
N ARG A 55 16.62 1.12 -9.94
CA ARG A 55 16.53 2.23 -10.91
C ARG A 55 15.45 1.93 -11.94
N ASP A 56 14.70 2.96 -12.29
CA ASP A 56 13.62 2.89 -13.28
C ASP A 56 13.61 4.18 -14.11
N GLY A 57 14.34 4.16 -15.22
CA GLY A 57 14.59 5.36 -16.03
C GLY A 57 15.22 6.50 -15.18
N PRO A 58 14.66 7.73 -15.20
CA PRO A 58 15.16 8.84 -14.41
C PRO A 58 14.81 8.73 -12.92
N GLY A 59 13.92 7.80 -12.55
CA GLY A 59 13.39 7.66 -11.21
C GLY A 59 13.79 6.35 -10.54
N TRP A 60 12.89 5.85 -9.71
CA TRP A 60 13.07 4.63 -8.95
C TRP A 60 11.81 3.79 -8.90
N ARG A 61 12.01 2.48 -8.83
CA ARG A 61 11.00 1.49 -8.46
C ARG A 61 11.26 1.07 -7.02
N ALA A 62 10.25 1.15 -6.15
CA ALA A 62 10.31 0.60 -4.80
C ALA A 62 9.36 -0.58 -4.66
N THR A 63 9.91 -1.75 -4.37
CA THR A 63 9.15 -2.96 -4.08
C THR A 63 9.02 -3.11 -2.58
N LEU A 64 7.81 -2.94 -2.07
CA LEU A 64 7.47 -3.03 -0.65
C LEU A 64 6.78 -4.37 -0.36
N THR A 65 7.35 -5.14 0.55
CA THR A 65 6.78 -6.39 1.05
C THR A 65 6.46 -6.23 2.54
N HIS A 66 5.24 -6.54 2.94
CA HIS A 66 4.90 -6.52 4.36
C HIS A 66 5.47 -7.76 5.06
N GLY A 67 6.15 -7.56 6.20
CA GLY A 67 6.75 -8.61 7.02
C GLY A 67 5.86 -9.08 8.19
N GLY A 68 4.71 -8.43 8.39
CA GLY A 68 3.76 -8.72 9.45
C GLY A 68 3.19 -7.43 10.03
N ALA A 69 2.01 -7.54 10.66
CA ALA A 69 1.42 -6.46 11.43
C ALA A 69 0.70 -7.05 12.65
N SER A 70 0.79 -6.35 13.78
CA SER A 70 0.09 -6.67 15.01
C SER A 70 -0.54 -5.40 15.60
N VAL A 71 -1.56 -5.60 16.42
CA VAL A 71 -2.13 -4.54 17.24
C VAL A 71 -2.47 -5.11 18.60
N ASP A 72 -2.30 -4.31 19.64
CA ASP A 72 -2.59 -4.67 21.03
C ASP A 72 -4.11 -4.62 21.31
N ALA A 73 -4.88 -5.17 20.37
CA ALA A 73 -6.33 -5.32 20.39
C ALA A 73 -6.67 -6.62 19.62
N PRO A 74 -6.90 -7.74 20.33
CA PRO A 74 -7.19 -9.03 19.69
C PRO A 74 -8.39 -8.94 18.74
N GLY A 75 -8.25 -9.50 17.52
CA GLY A 75 -9.34 -9.55 16.53
C GLY A 75 -9.63 -8.23 15.81
N ASP A 76 -8.78 -7.22 15.94
CA ASP A 76 -8.94 -5.95 15.26
C ASP A 76 -8.88 -6.12 13.72
N ALA A 77 -9.79 -5.42 13.04
CA ALA A 77 -9.94 -5.48 11.59
C ALA A 77 -8.69 -4.99 10.83
N PHE A 78 -7.90 -4.08 11.43
CA PHE A 78 -6.66 -3.58 10.86
C PHE A 78 -5.60 -4.68 10.76
N ALA A 79 -5.38 -5.46 11.82
CA ALA A 79 -4.43 -6.57 11.80
C ALA A 79 -4.83 -7.64 10.76
N ARG A 80 -6.12 -7.95 10.63
CA ARG A 80 -6.63 -8.85 9.58
C ARG A 80 -6.47 -8.29 8.17
N ALA A 81 -6.78 -7.01 7.97
CA ALA A 81 -6.65 -6.35 6.67
C ALA A 81 -5.18 -6.28 6.22
N MET A 82 -4.28 -5.98 7.16
CA MET A 82 -2.85 -6.01 6.93
C MET A 82 -2.34 -7.42 6.62
N ALA A 83 -2.87 -8.44 7.29
CA ALA A 83 -2.49 -9.83 7.01
C ALA A 83 -2.81 -10.25 5.56
N ALA A 84 -3.89 -9.73 4.97
CA ALA A 84 -4.24 -10.03 3.58
C ALA A 84 -3.39 -9.27 2.55
N THR A 85 -2.87 -8.08 2.88
CA THR A 85 -1.93 -7.36 2.02
C THR A 85 -0.51 -7.92 2.11
N LEU A 86 -0.21 -8.82 3.06
CA LEU A 86 1.05 -9.57 3.14
C LEU A 86 1.28 -10.48 1.92
N ALA A 87 0.23 -10.87 1.19
CA ALA A 87 0.32 -11.93 0.19
C ALA A 87 1.10 -11.52 -1.07
N GLN A 88 1.26 -10.23 -1.36
CA GLN A 88 1.95 -9.76 -2.56
C GLN A 88 2.65 -8.42 -2.33
N PRO A 89 3.82 -8.20 -2.97
CA PRO A 89 4.49 -6.91 -2.93
C PRO A 89 3.64 -5.79 -3.54
N ILE A 90 3.78 -4.59 -2.99
CA ILE A 90 3.29 -3.35 -3.59
C ILE A 90 4.47 -2.68 -4.29
N VAL A 91 4.29 -2.28 -5.54
CA VAL A 91 5.34 -1.60 -6.32
C VAL A 91 4.97 -0.14 -6.49
N TYR A 92 5.83 0.74 -6.00
CA TYR A 92 5.74 2.18 -6.17
C TYR A 92 6.70 2.64 -7.26
N ARG A 93 6.25 3.56 -8.10
CA ARG A 93 7.11 4.34 -9.01
C ARG A 93 7.38 5.68 -8.35
N LEU A 94 8.63 6.10 -8.41
CA LEU A 94 9.14 7.30 -7.77
C LEU A 94 9.87 8.15 -8.81
N ASP A 95 9.78 9.47 -8.70
CA ASP A 95 10.65 10.36 -9.47
C ASP A 95 12.09 10.38 -8.93
N ALA A 96 12.96 11.19 -9.55
CA ALA A 96 14.35 11.34 -9.13
C ALA A 96 14.52 11.88 -7.69
N ALA A 97 13.51 12.58 -7.17
CA ALA A 97 13.48 13.16 -5.84
C ALA A 97 12.86 12.22 -4.79
N GLY A 98 12.40 11.03 -5.19
CA GLY A 98 11.76 10.06 -4.29
C GLY A 98 10.28 10.33 -4.04
N THR A 99 9.64 11.18 -4.84
CA THR A 99 8.19 11.40 -4.77
C THR A 99 7.47 10.26 -5.47
N VAL A 100 6.45 9.67 -4.83
CA VAL A 100 5.62 8.63 -5.46
C VAL A 100 4.83 9.25 -6.62
N THR A 101 5.05 8.74 -7.82
CA THR A 101 4.35 9.17 -9.04
C THR A 101 3.24 8.21 -9.44
N SER A 102 3.38 6.92 -9.12
CA SER A 102 2.32 5.93 -9.30
C SER A 102 2.53 4.69 -8.43
N VAL A 103 1.49 3.85 -8.38
CA VAL A 103 1.52 2.54 -7.74
C VAL A 103 1.03 1.52 -8.76
N ASP A 104 1.85 0.50 -9.04
CA ASP A 104 1.50 -0.53 -10.01
C ASP A 104 0.27 -1.31 -9.50
N SER A 105 -0.73 -1.49 -10.37
CA SER A 105 -1.96 -2.23 -10.08
C SER A 105 -2.70 -1.74 -8.82
N ILE A 106 -2.75 -0.42 -8.60
CA ILE A 106 -3.39 0.19 -7.42
C ILE A 106 -4.82 -0.31 -7.16
N ASP A 107 -5.61 -0.52 -8.22
CA ASP A 107 -6.98 -1.04 -8.11
C ASP A 107 -7.00 -2.45 -7.52
N ALA A 108 -6.08 -3.32 -7.95
CA ALA A 108 -5.97 -4.66 -7.41
C ALA A 108 -5.49 -4.62 -5.95
N VAL A 109 -4.54 -3.75 -5.61
CA VAL A 109 -4.09 -3.55 -4.22
C VAL A 109 -5.26 -3.11 -3.34
N TRP A 110 -6.04 -2.13 -3.80
CA TRP A 110 -7.21 -1.61 -3.10
C TRP A 110 -8.30 -2.68 -2.93
N ALA A 111 -8.64 -3.41 -3.99
CA ALA A 111 -9.65 -4.46 -3.96
C ALA A 111 -9.32 -5.53 -2.91
N ARG A 112 -8.04 -5.94 -2.81
CA ARG A 112 -7.56 -6.88 -1.79
C ARG A 112 -7.70 -6.33 -0.38
N PHE A 113 -7.31 -5.08 -0.18
CA PHE A 113 -7.43 -4.41 1.12
C PHE A 113 -8.90 -4.34 1.58
N VAL A 114 -9.81 -3.94 0.69
CA VAL A 114 -11.26 -3.87 0.98
C VAL A 114 -11.83 -5.25 1.28
N ALA A 115 -11.49 -6.26 0.47
CA ALA A 115 -11.95 -7.64 0.68
C ALA A 115 -11.56 -8.18 2.05
N ALA A 116 -10.36 -7.86 2.52
CA ALA A 116 -9.86 -8.27 3.82
C ALA A 116 -10.52 -7.56 4.99
N ARG A 117 -10.96 -6.31 4.80
CA ARG A 117 -11.60 -5.50 5.84
C ARG A 117 -13.08 -5.86 6.06
N SER A 118 -13.74 -6.41 5.05
CA SER A 118 -15.14 -6.82 5.14
C SER A 118 -15.47 -8.02 4.22
N PRO A 119 -15.37 -9.27 4.72
CA PRO A 119 -15.77 -10.44 3.91
C PRO A 119 -17.25 -10.38 3.50
N THR A 120 -18.09 -9.65 4.23
CA THR A 120 -19.52 -9.47 3.94
C THR A 120 -19.78 -8.57 2.73
N VAL A 121 -18.98 -7.52 2.52
CA VAL A 121 -19.18 -6.56 1.40
C VAL A 121 -18.86 -7.22 0.05
N VAL A 122 -17.81 -8.05 -0.01
CA VAL A 122 -17.47 -8.80 -1.23
C VAL A 122 -18.52 -9.85 -1.56
N ARG A 123 -19.06 -10.54 -0.55
CA ARG A 123 -20.13 -11.52 -0.74
C ARG A 123 -21.39 -10.86 -1.32
N ILE A 124 -21.83 -9.71 -0.79
CA ILE A 124 -23.01 -9.00 -1.30
C ILE A 124 -22.80 -8.51 -2.73
N ALA A 125 -21.61 -7.98 -3.07
CA ALA A 125 -21.30 -7.55 -4.42
C ALA A 125 -21.22 -8.71 -5.42
N ALA A 126 -20.64 -9.85 -5.02
CA ALA A 126 -20.56 -11.06 -5.83
C ALA A 126 -21.94 -11.70 -6.05
N THR A 127 -22.76 -11.78 -4.99
CA THR A 127 -24.16 -12.25 -5.09
C THR A 127 -24.95 -11.35 -6.03
N LYS A 128 -24.81 -10.03 -5.92
CA LYS A 128 -25.52 -9.09 -6.80
C LYS A 128 -25.10 -9.24 -8.27
N ARG A 129 -23.80 -9.41 -8.54
CA ARG A 129 -23.28 -9.60 -9.91
C ARG A 129 -23.71 -10.95 -10.52
N ALA A 130 -23.73 -12.02 -9.72
CA ALA A 130 -24.26 -13.33 -10.14
C ALA A 130 -25.77 -13.28 -10.42
N GLN A 131 -26.52 -12.51 -9.63
CA GLN A 131 -27.96 -12.33 -9.80
C GLN A 131 -28.28 -11.49 -11.05
N THR A 132 -27.51 -10.44 -11.33
CA THR A 132 -27.62 -9.66 -12.58
C THR A 132 -27.29 -10.52 -13.81
N ALA A 133 -26.23 -11.32 -13.78
CA ALA A 133 -25.88 -12.23 -14.87
C ALA A 133 -26.95 -13.33 -15.10
N SER A 134 -27.60 -13.80 -14.03
CA SER A 134 -28.71 -14.76 -14.12
C SER A 134 -29.98 -14.14 -14.73
N ILE A 135 -30.26 -12.87 -14.47
CA ILE A 135 -31.40 -12.14 -15.06
C ILE A 135 -31.15 -11.89 -16.56
N GLU A 136 -29.93 -11.50 -16.94
CA GLU A 136 -29.55 -11.29 -18.34
C GLU A 136 -29.58 -12.61 -19.15
N SER A 137 -29.11 -13.72 -18.59
CA SER A 137 -29.20 -15.03 -19.26
C SER A 137 -30.65 -15.54 -19.41
N THR A 138 -31.55 -15.12 -18.52
CA THR A 138 -32.98 -15.46 -18.60
C THR A 138 -33.69 -14.62 -19.66
N LEU A 139 -33.31 -13.35 -19.84
CA LEU A 139 -33.87 -12.45 -20.85
C LEU A 139 -33.40 -12.75 -22.27
N VAL A 140 -32.21 -13.35 -22.45
CA VAL A 140 -31.70 -13.75 -23.78
C VAL A 140 -32.34 -15.07 -24.27
N THR A 141 -33.00 -15.84 -23.38
CA THR A 141 -33.64 -17.12 -23.72
C THR A 141 -35.17 -16.99 -23.72
N VAL A 142 -35.71 -15.98 -24.42
CA VAL A 142 -37.13 -15.99 -24.81
C VAL A 142 -37.20 -16.52 -26.25
N PRO A 143 -37.70 -17.74 -26.51
CA PRO A 143 -37.88 -18.20 -27.88
C PRO A 143 -38.89 -17.28 -28.57
N ALA A 144 -38.52 -16.76 -29.75
CA ALA A 144 -39.41 -16.01 -30.62
C ALA A 144 -40.65 -16.88 -30.89
N ALA A 145 -41.77 -16.51 -30.29
CA ALA A 145 -43.06 -17.12 -30.58
C ALA A 145 -43.37 -16.82 -32.06
N SER A 146 -43.25 -17.86 -32.88
CA SER A 146 -43.56 -17.82 -34.30
C SER A 146 -45.03 -17.49 -34.47
N SER A 147 -45.31 -16.36 -35.12
CA SER A 147 -46.63 -15.95 -35.57
C SER A 147 -47.18 -16.95 -36.60
N ARG A 148 -48.47 -17.28 -36.47
CA ARG A 148 -49.34 -17.80 -37.54
C ARG A 148 -50.60 -16.97 -37.57
#